data_AF-T1A884-F1
#
_entry.id   AF-T1A884-F1
#
_cell.length_a   1.000
_cell.length_b   1.000
_cell.length_c   1.000
_cell.angle_alpha   90.00
_cell.angle_beta   90.00
_cell.angle_gamma   90.00
#
_symmetry.space_group_name_H-M   'P 1'
#
loop_
_entity.id
_entity.type
_entity.pdbx_description
1 polymer ?
#
loop_
_entity_poly.entity_id
_entity_poly.type
_entity_poly.pdbx_seq_one_letter_code
_entity_poly.pdbx_strand_id
1 'polypeptide(L)' 'RLFLFDLTNAYFEGRTLGNDLAQYGHSKEKRFDCTLVSLALLVDDRGLPIYSHIYPGNQSEPETLGDVLSSISSHL' A
#
# COMPACT_ATOMS: atom_id res chain seq x y z
N ARG A 1 0.62 -6.12 21.89
CA ARG A 1 1.66 -6.21 20.84
C ARG A 1 1.67 -4.87 20.10
N LEU A 2 2.84 -4.34 19.78
CA LEU A 2 2.96 -3.13 18.97
C LEU A 2 3.09 -3.53 17.50
N PHE A 3 2.37 -2.84 16.64
CA PHE A 3 2.50 -2.97 15.19
C PHE A 3 2.63 -1.58 14.59
N LEU A 4 3.49 -1.45 13.58
CA LEU A 4 3.64 -0.21 12.82
C LEU A 4 3.14 -0.47 11.40
N PHE A 5 2.25 0.40 10.95
CA PHE A 5 1.63 0.35 9.64
C PHE A 5 2.01 1.60 8.86
N ASP A 6 2.34 1.42 7.58
CA ASP A 6 2.45 2.52 6.62
C ASP A 6 1.87 2.10 5.27
N LEU A 7 1.27 3.07 4.57
CA LEU A 7 0.82 2.93 3.19
C LEU A 7 1.71 3.81 2.29
N THR A 8 2.68 3.18 1.64
CA THR A 8 3.65 3.86 0.78
C THR A 8 3.19 3.80 -0.69
N ASN A 9 3.10 4.95 -1.37
CA ASN A 9 2.83 5.01 -2.81
C ASN A 9 4.12 4.98 -3.63
N ALA A 10 4.13 4.21 -4.72
CA ALA A 10 5.21 4.19 -5.72
C ALA A 10 4.63 4.43 -7.12
N TYR A 11 5.33 5.23 -7.94
CA TYR A 11 4.91 5.53 -9.31
C TYR A 11 5.68 4.71 -10.35
N PHE A 12 5.07 4.56 -11.53
CA PHE A 12 5.71 3.96 -12.69
C PHE A 12 6.18 5.03 -13.68
N GLU A 13 7.37 4.83 -14.25
CA GLU A 13 7.91 5.68 -15.32
C GLU A 13 7.52 5.20 -16.74
N GLY A 14 6.67 4.16 -16.83
CA GLY A 14 6.24 3.53 -18.09
C GLY A 14 4.73 3.54 -18.30
N ARG A 15 4.27 2.92 -19.39
CA ARG A 15 2.85 2.95 -19.81
C ARG A 15 1.90 2.06 -18.99
N THR A 16 2.43 1.17 -18.15
CA THR A 16 1.65 0.23 -17.30
C THR A 16 0.50 -0.50 -18.01
N LEU A 17 0.68 -0.85 -19.28
CA LEU A 17 -0.36 -1.52 -20.07
C LEU A 17 -0.66 -2.91 -19.49
N GLY A 18 -1.93 -3.18 -19.21
CA GLY A 18 -2.39 -4.46 -18.64
C GLY A 18 -2.12 -4.64 -17.15
N ASN A 19 -1.71 -3.58 -16.42
CA ASN A 19 -1.62 -3.60 -14.97
C ASN A 19 -2.84 -2.92 -14.35
N ASP A 20 -3.80 -3.72 -13.90
CA ASP A 20 -5.06 -3.21 -13.31
C ASP A 20 -4.85 -2.50 -11.97
N LEU A 21 -3.72 -2.73 -11.29
CA LEU A 21 -3.36 -2.04 -10.04
C LEU A 21 -2.79 -0.64 -10.30
N ALA A 22 -2.23 -0.38 -11.49
CA ALA A 22 -1.63 0.91 -11.79
C ALA A 22 -2.71 1.97 -12.04
N GLN A 23 -2.95 2.84 -11.06
CA GLN A 23 -3.99 3.86 -11.11
C GLN A 23 -3.42 5.25 -10.84
N TYR A 24 -3.95 6.28 -11.51
CA TYR A 24 -3.60 7.67 -11.16
C TYR A 24 -4.14 8.02 -9.78
N GLY A 25 -3.40 8.85 -9.05
CA GLY A 25 -3.80 9.24 -7.70
C GLY A 25 -2.97 10.39 -7.14
N HIS A 26 -3.19 10.69 -5.86
CA HIS A 26 -2.49 11.77 -5.20
C HIS A 26 -1.04 11.38 -4.84
N SER A 27 -0.09 11.81 -5.67
CA SER A 27 1.35 11.64 -5.42
C SER A 27 1.91 12.79 -4.57
N LYS A 28 2.64 12.47 -3.49
CA LYS A 28 3.36 13.46 -2.67
C LYS A 28 4.45 14.19 -3.48
N GLU A 29 4.97 13.54 -4.51
CA GLU A 29 5.96 14.10 -5.46
C GLU A 29 5.30 14.90 -6.59
N LYS A 30 3.97 15.06 -6.59
CA LYS A 30 3.20 15.78 -7.62
C LYS A 30 3.37 15.21 -9.04
N ARG A 31 3.69 13.92 -9.14
CA ARG A 31 3.75 13.16 -10.40
C ARG A 31 2.37 12.71 -10.85
N PHE A 32 1.54 13.67 -11.25
CA PHE A 32 0.20 13.41 -11.79
C PHE A 32 0.23 12.81 -13.20
N ASP A 33 1.40 12.79 -13.83
CA ASP A 33 1.69 12.17 -15.13
C ASP A 33 1.94 10.66 -15.05
N CYS A 34 2.08 10.10 -13.85
CA CYS A 34 2.38 8.69 -13.63
C CYS A 34 1.25 7.97 -12.91
N THR A 35 1.03 6.70 -13.27
CA THR A 35 0.21 5.78 -12.48
C THR A 35 0.99 5.32 -11.25
N LEU A 36 0.24 4.96 -10.20
CA LEU A 36 0.73 4.56 -8.89
C LEU A 36 0.26 3.17 -8.51
N VAL A 37 0.97 2.56 -7.58
CA VAL A 37 0.49 1.47 -6.71
C VAL A 37 0.75 1.84 -5.26
N SER A 38 -0.02 1.23 -4.35
CA SER A 38 0.09 1.49 -2.92
C SER A 38 0.57 0.22 -2.20
N LEU A 39 1.72 0.28 -1.53
CA LEU A 39 2.26 -0.79 -0.69
C LEU A 39 1.75 -0.59 0.75
N ALA A 40 0.92 -1.53 1.21
CA ALA A 40 0.59 -1.66 2.61
C ALA A 40 1.62 -2.56 3.29
N LEU A 41 2.30 -2.06 4.32
CA LEU A 41 3.29 -2.81 5.08
C LEU A 41 2.96 -2.74 6.57
N LEU A 42 2.96 -3.91 7.23
CA LEU A 42 2.85 -4.01 8.68
C LEU A 42 4.08 -4.72 9.24
N VAL A 43 4.70 -4.12 10.26
CA VAL A 43 5.86 -4.69 10.96
C VAL A 43 5.56 -4.91 12.44
N ASP A 44 6.23 -5.91 13.04
CA ASP A 44 6.21 -6.15 14.48
C ASP A 44 7.15 -5.19 15.25
N ASP A 45 7.19 -5.33 16.57
CA ASP A 45 8.04 -4.55 17.48
C ASP A 45 9.55 -4.80 17.30
N ARG A 46 9.94 -5.83 16.54
CA ARG A 46 11.32 -6.11 16.14
C ARG A 46 11.64 -5.55 14.75
N GLY A 47 10.67 -4.89 14.10
CA GLY A 47 10.79 -4.37 12.75
C GLY A 47 10.72 -5.44 11.67
N LEU A 48 10.22 -6.65 12.00
CA LEU A 48 10.05 -7.71 11.01
C LEU A 48 8.72 -7.53 10.27
N PRO A 49 8.70 -7.62 8.92
CA PRO A 49 7.47 -7.57 8.16
C PRO A 49 6.62 -8.81 8.43
N ILE A 50 5.39 -8.58 8.87
CA ILE A 50 4.41 -9.64 9.16
C ILE A 50 3.25 -9.64 8.16
N TYR A 51 3.06 -8.54 7.43
CA TYR A 51 2.09 -8.43 6.34
C TYR A 51 2.61 -7.46 5.29
N SER A 52 2.41 -7.80 4.01
CA SER A 52 2.64 -6.91 2.89
C SER A 52 1.59 -7.15 1.80
N HIS A 53 1.03 -6.08 1.24
CA HIS A 53 0.10 -6.18 0.11
C HIS A 53 0.25 -4.99 -0.84
N ILE A 54 0.12 -5.26 -2.14
CA ILE A 54 0.09 -4.22 -3.17
C ILE A 54 -1.36 -3.98 -3.58
N TYR A 55 -1.86 -2.82 -3.22
CA TYR A 55 -3.17 -2.35 -3.64
C TYR A 55 -3.08 -1.54 -4.94
N PRO A 56 -4.23 -1.30 -5.61
CA PRO A 56 -4.27 -0.32 -6.68
C PRO A 56 -3.72 1.04 -6.23
N GLY A 57 -3.31 1.89 -7.18
CA GLY A 57 -3.01 3.27 -6.86
C GLY A 57 -4.19 3.99 -6.21
N ASN A 58 -3.92 5.13 -5.58
CA ASN A 58 -4.95 6.00 -5.00
C ASN A 58 -5.77 5.36 -3.86
N GLN A 59 -5.18 4.45 -3.07
CA GLN A 59 -5.84 3.94 -1.87
C GLN A 59 -5.71 4.91 -0.69
N SER A 60 -6.70 4.84 0.21
CA SER A 60 -6.66 5.53 1.49
C SER A 60 -6.15 4.60 2.61
N GLU A 61 -5.46 5.20 3.58
CA GLU A 61 -4.92 4.49 4.74
C GLU A 61 -6.01 3.83 5.63
N PRO A 62 -7.15 4.49 5.94
CA PRO A 62 -8.16 3.89 6.81
C PRO A 62 -8.83 2.64 6.23
N GLU A 63 -9.10 2.64 4.92
CA GLU A 63 -9.70 1.50 4.21
C GLU A 63 -8.75 0.31 4.21
N THR A 64 -7.49 0.54 3.80
CA THR A 64 -6.48 -0.52 3.72
C THR A 64 -6.10 -1.09 5.09
N LEU A 65 -6.05 -0.26 6.14
CA LEU A 65 -5.79 -0.75 7.49
C LEU A 65 -6.88 -1.72 7.99
N GLY A 66 -8.14 -1.45 7.68
CA GLY A 66 -9.25 -2.37 8.03
C GLY A 66 -9.09 -3.76 7.41
N ASP A 67 -8.69 -3.80 6.14
CA ASP A 67 -8.41 -5.04 5.42
C ASP A 67 -7.22 -5.80 6.02
N VAL A 68 -6.12 -5.09 6.30
CA VAL A 68 -4.92 -5.67 6.92
C VAL A 68 -5.28 -6.31 8.26
N LEU A 69 -5.96 -5.56 9.14
CA LEU A 69 -6.36 -6.04 10.46
C LEU A 69 -7.27 -7.28 10.37
N SER A 70 -8.20 -7.28 9.43
CA SER A 70 -9.07 -8.44 9.16
C SER A 70 -8.25 -9.65 8.71
N SER A 71 -7.28 -9.45 7.82
CA SER A 71 -6.42 -10.51 7.27
C SER A 71 -5.49 -11.15 8.32
N ILE A 72 -5.02 -10.38 9.29
CA ILE A 72 -4.08 -10.87 10.32
C ILE A 72 -4.78 -11.25 11.63
N SER A 73 -6.08 -11.01 11.75
CA SER A 73 -6.85 -11.25 12.98
C SER A 73 -6.73 -12.68 13.55
N SER A 74 -6.49 -13.68 12.69
CA SER A 74 -6.25 -15.07 13.07
C SER A 74 -4.82 -15.35 13.58
N HIS A 75 -3.89 -14.43 13.37
CA HIS A 75 -2.46 -14.52 13.73
C HIS A 75 -2.04 -13.53 14.85
N LEU A 76 -2.96 -12.64 15.23
CA LEU A 76 -2.79 -11.68 16.32
C LEU A 76 -2.96 -12.34 17.68
#